data_AF-A0AAD9PPB2-F1
#
_entry.id   AF-A0AAD9PPB2-F1
#
_cell.length_a   1.000
_cell.length_b   1.000
_cell.length_c   1.000
_cell.angle_alpha   90.00
_cell.angle_beta   90.00
_cell.angle_gamma   90.00
#
_symmetry.space_group_name_H-M   'P 1'
#
loop_
_entity.id
_entity.type
_entity.pdbx_description
1 polymer ?
#
loop_
_entity_poly.entity_id
_entity_poly.type
_entity_poly.pdbx_seq_one_letter_code
_entity_poly.pdbx_strand_id
1 'polypeptide(L)'
;MGGHGGLNILPQKKWNVYRQDRQYQVKFDEHRDIEEKLAKRVKENKNVLSDSLIKLRRKNRVAPYSDGNYNSDSDDHNETVESNKKVNTGHINLFEDAEREAEGRKKERREYLIKSGCYVYNTHAQGPKSVNIYTNDDSTILVPDFKKEQTPCPCLISRALYKIALDLIKCRTPM
;
A
#
# COMPACT_ATOMS: atom_id res chain seq x y z
N MET A 1 -17.13 49.32 42.13
CA MET A 1 -18.02 48.64 41.18
C MET A 1 -17.17 47.64 40.41
N GLY A 2 -17.39 46.35 40.67
CA GLY A 2 -16.44 45.28 40.32
C GLY A 2 -16.40 45.00 38.81
N GLY A 3 -15.21 45.15 38.23
CA GLY A 3 -14.89 44.60 36.92
C GLY A 3 -14.67 43.10 37.03
N HIS A 4 -15.74 42.32 36.88
CA HIS A 4 -15.61 40.88 36.68
C HIS A 4 -15.07 40.67 35.26
N GLY A 5 -13.76 40.56 35.14
CA GLY A 5 -13.08 40.37 33.87
C GLY A 5 -13.65 39.15 33.14
N GLY A 6 -14.07 39.36 31.89
CA GLY A 6 -14.73 38.38 31.01
C GLY A 6 -13.80 37.25 30.53
N LEU A 7 -12.97 36.70 31.41
CA LEU A 7 -12.18 35.52 31.10
C LEU A 7 -13.07 34.27 31.25
N ASN A 8 -13.09 33.43 30.21
CA ASN A 8 -13.82 32.17 30.25
C ASN A 8 -13.27 31.28 31.38
N ILE A 9 -14.10 31.00 32.39
CA ILE A 9 -13.74 30.12 33.51
C ILE A 9 -13.87 28.63 33.17
N LEU A 10 -14.57 28.26 32.09
CA LEU A 10 -14.80 26.84 31.73
C LEU A 10 -13.49 26.08 31.45
N PRO A 11 -12.50 26.62 30.70
CA PRO A 11 -11.20 25.97 30.52
C PRO A 11 -10.46 25.66 31.83
N GLN A 12 -10.74 26.41 32.90
CA GLN A 12 -10.11 26.23 34.22
C GLN A 12 -10.75 25.08 35.01
N LYS A 13 -11.94 24.59 34.63
CA LYS A 13 -12.64 23.52 35.33
C LYS A 13 -12.19 22.15 34.83
N LYS A 14 -11.78 21.28 35.75
CA LYS A 14 -11.27 19.93 35.44
C LYS A 14 -12.25 19.05 34.66
N TRP A 15 -13.56 19.24 34.86
CA TRP A 15 -14.60 18.45 34.19
C TRP A 15 -14.93 18.92 32.77
N ASN A 16 -14.40 20.06 32.33
CA ASN A 16 -14.71 20.61 31.02
C ASN A 16 -14.26 19.68 29.89
N VAL A 17 -15.22 19.24 29.10
CA VAL A 17 -15.06 18.32 27.96
C VAL A 17 -14.14 18.88 26.89
N TYR A 18 -14.13 20.20 26.70
CA TYR A 18 -13.31 20.86 25.68
C TYR A 18 -11.84 21.02 26.07
N ARG A 19 -11.45 20.61 27.28
CA ARG A 19 -10.02 20.54 27.64
C ARG A 19 -9.38 19.38 26.89
N GLN A 20 -8.18 19.62 26.35
CA GLN A 20 -7.42 18.62 25.61
C GLN A 20 -7.24 17.33 26.42
N ASP A 21 -6.89 17.41 27.71
CA ASP A 21 -6.74 16.25 28.59
C ASP A 21 -7.99 15.35 28.61
N ARG A 22 -9.19 15.95 28.66
CA ARG A 22 -10.46 15.22 28.66
C ARG A 22 -10.74 14.60 27.30
N GLN A 23 -10.44 15.31 26.23
CA GLN A 23 -10.57 14.77 24.87
C GLN A 23 -9.62 13.59 24.66
N TYR A 24 -8.40 13.63 25.20
CA TYR A 24 -7.47 12.51 25.16
C TYR A 24 -7.97 11.31 25.95
N GLN A 25 -8.52 11.52 27.15
CA GLN A 25 -9.14 10.44 27.94
C GLN A 25 -10.27 9.76 27.16
N VAL A 26 -11.20 10.56 26.61
CA VAL A 26 -12.33 10.05 25.82
C VAL A 26 -11.84 9.24 24.62
N LYS A 27 -10.90 9.79 23.82
CA LYS A 27 -10.35 9.08 22.66
C LYS A 27 -9.63 7.78 23.03
N PHE A 28 -8.93 7.77 24.16
CA PHE A 28 -8.25 6.58 24.65
C PHE A 28 -9.24 5.49 25.04
N ASP A 29 -10.29 5.85 25.79
CA ASP A 29 -11.36 4.92 26.16
C ASP A 29 -12.10 4.40 24.92
N GLU A 30 -12.45 5.28 23.97
CA GLU A 30 -13.07 4.89 22.70
C GLU A 30 -12.19 3.91 21.91
N HIS A 31 -10.89 4.16 21.82
CA HIS A 31 -9.95 3.28 21.13
C HIS A 31 -9.87 1.90 21.80
N ARG A 32 -9.77 1.87 23.13
CA ARG A 32 -9.76 0.61 23.90
C ARG A 32 -11.02 -0.22 23.65
N ASP A 33 -12.19 0.43 23.63
CA ASP A 33 -13.47 -0.25 23.39
C ASP A 33 -13.56 -0.80 21.95
N ILE A 34 -12.97 -0.10 20.97
CA ILE A 34 -12.88 -0.56 19.59
C ILE A 34 -11.97 -1.80 19.49
N GLU A 35 -10.79 -1.75 20.11
CA GLU A 35 -9.84 -2.88 20.13
C GLU A 35 -10.46 -4.12 20.76
N GLU A 36 -11.16 -3.97 21.88
CA GLU A 36 -11.84 -5.09 22.56
C GLU A 36 -12.92 -5.72 21.66
N LYS A 37 -13.75 -4.91 21.00
CA LYS A 37 -14.78 -5.39 20.06
C LYS A 37 -14.16 -6.13 18.88
N LEU A 38 -13.06 -5.62 18.33
CA LEU A 38 -12.33 -6.27 17.24
C LEU A 38 -11.73 -7.60 17.69
N ALA A 39 -11.07 -7.63 18.86
CA ALA A 39 -10.50 -8.86 19.42
C ALA A 39 -11.58 -9.92 19.65
N LYS A 40 -12.75 -9.52 20.16
CA LYS A 40 -13.90 -10.40 20.35
C LYS A 40 -14.40 -10.98 19.02
N ARG A 41 -14.60 -10.14 18.00
CA ARG A 41 -15.02 -10.58 16.66
C ARG A 41 -14.00 -11.54 16.03
N VAL A 42 -12.70 -11.29 16.20
CA VAL A 42 -11.64 -12.20 15.72
C VAL A 42 -11.73 -13.56 16.43
N LYS A 43 -11.98 -13.57 17.75
CA LYS A 43 -12.14 -14.81 18.52
C LYS A 43 -13.38 -15.60 18.08
N GLU A 44 -14.51 -14.92 17.90
CA GLU A 44 -15.75 -15.52 17.39
C GLU A 44 -15.53 -16.15 16.02
N ASN A 45 -14.91 -15.42 15.09
CA ASN A 45 -14.59 -15.94 13.75
C ASN A 45 -13.70 -17.18 13.79
N LYS A 46 -12.68 -17.20 14.67
CA LYS A 46 -11.81 -18.38 14.87
C LYS A 46 -12.60 -19.58 15.39
N ASN A 47 -13.49 -19.36 16.36
CA ASN A 47 -14.34 -20.43 16.91
C ASN A 47 -15.27 -21.00 15.84
N VAL A 48 -15.97 -20.13 15.09
CA VAL A 48 -16.85 -20.53 13.98
C VAL A 48 -16.10 -21.35 12.93
N LEU A 49 -14.89 -20.90 12.55
CA LEU A 49 -14.05 -21.62 11.61
C LEU A 49 -13.65 -23.00 12.16
N SER A 50 -13.27 -23.07 13.45
CA SER A 50 -12.89 -24.32 14.09
C SER A 50 -14.04 -25.33 14.16
N ASP A 51 -15.25 -24.87 14.46
CA ASP A 51 -16.46 -25.69 14.50
C ASP A 51 -16.83 -26.22 13.10
N SER A 52 -16.71 -25.37 12.09
CA SER A 52 -16.91 -25.75 10.69
C SER A 52 -15.91 -26.83 10.25
N LEU A 53 -14.65 -26.69 10.61
CA LEU A 53 -13.60 -27.68 10.34
C LEU A 53 -13.91 -29.01 11.03
N ILE A 54 -14.31 -28.99 12.31
CA ILE A 54 -14.71 -30.20 13.04
C ILE A 54 -15.90 -30.89 12.35
N LYS A 55 -16.91 -30.12 11.91
CA LYS A 55 -18.07 -30.64 11.18
C LYS A 55 -17.67 -31.29 9.85
N LEU A 56 -16.80 -30.65 9.07
CA LEU A 56 -16.27 -31.21 7.82
C LEU A 56 -15.46 -32.48 8.08
N ARG A 57 -14.59 -32.48 9.09
CA ARG A 57 -13.79 -33.66 9.46
C ARG A 57 -14.67 -34.83 9.88
N ARG A 58 -15.76 -34.58 10.62
CA ARG A 58 -16.76 -35.60 10.95
C ARG A 58 -17.48 -36.11 9.71
N LYS A 59 -17.95 -35.21 8.83
CA LYS A 59 -18.62 -35.58 7.57
C LYS A 59 -17.74 -36.46 6.68
N ASN A 60 -16.47 -36.10 6.49
CA ASN A 60 -15.53 -36.88 5.68
C ASN A 60 -15.21 -38.25 6.27
N ARG A 61 -15.26 -38.40 7.60
CA ARG A 61 -15.04 -39.71 8.26
C ARG A 61 -16.24 -40.64 8.17
N VAL A 62 -17.45 -40.10 8.05
CA VAL A 62 -18.69 -40.88 8.04
C VAL A 62 -19.16 -41.20 6.63
N ALA A 63 -18.67 -40.49 5.60
CA ALA A 63 -18.92 -40.86 4.21
C ALA A 63 -18.25 -42.22 3.91
N PRO A 64 -19.02 -43.32 3.72
CA PRO A 64 -18.45 -44.53 3.15
C PRO A 64 -18.07 -44.20 1.72
N TYR A 65 -16.92 -44.71 1.31
CA TYR A 65 -16.36 -44.59 -0.03
C TYR A 65 -17.42 -44.99 -1.08
N SER A 66 -18.08 -44.02 -1.71
CA SER A 66 -18.79 -44.27 -2.97
C SER A 66 -17.71 -44.27 -4.05
N ASP A 67 -17.33 -45.48 -4.46
CA ASP A 67 -16.47 -45.74 -5.60
C ASP A 67 -17.14 -45.19 -6.87
N GLY A 68 -16.89 -43.91 -7.13
CA GLY A 68 -17.33 -43.21 -8.34
C GLY A 68 -16.29 -43.41 -9.41
N ASN A 69 -16.36 -44.54 -10.10
CA ASN A 69 -15.74 -44.78 -11.39
C ASN A 69 -16.15 -43.68 -12.38
N TYR A 70 -15.29 -42.69 -12.63
CA TYR A 70 -15.44 -41.72 -13.70
C TYR A 70 -14.44 -42.06 -14.80
N ASN A 71 -14.94 -42.79 -15.80
CA ASN A 71 -14.26 -42.97 -17.08
C ASN A 71 -14.20 -41.64 -17.86
N SER A 72 -13.08 -41.51 -18.57
CA SER A 72 -12.72 -40.48 -19.56
C SER A 72 -13.79 -40.27 -20.63
N ASP A 73 -13.95 -39.01 -21.05
CA ASP A 73 -13.95 -38.53 -22.46
C ASP A 73 -14.89 -37.34 -22.64
N SER A 74 -14.33 -36.18 -23.03
CA SER A 74 -14.69 -35.45 -24.27
C SER A 74 -14.00 -34.08 -24.37
N ASP A 75 -13.19 -33.97 -25.43
CA ASP A 75 -13.03 -32.87 -26.39
C ASP A 75 -12.81 -31.39 -25.99
N ASP A 76 -11.63 -30.92 -26.42
CA ASP A 76 -11.41 -29.86 -27.42
C ASP A 76 -12.15 -28.52 -27.26
N HIS A 77 -11.39 -27.46 -26.91
CA HIS A 77 -11.22 -26.28 -27.79
C HIS A 77 -10.31 -25.18 -27.20
N ASN A 78 -9.32 -24.80 -28.02
CA ASN A 78 -8.89 -23.43 -28.34
C ASN A 78 -7.62 -22.82 -27.71
N GLU A 79 -7.03 -21.95 -28.53
CA GLU A 79 -5.63 -21.60 -28.79
C GLU A 79 -4.90 -20.70 -27.79
N THR A 80 -3.57 -20.83 -27.90
CA THR A 80 -2.46 -19.92 -27.59
C THR A 80 -2.73 -18.46 -27.23
N VAL A 81 -2.30 -18.07 -26.02
CA VAL A 81 -1.60 -16.79 -25.77
C VAL A 81 -0.40 -17.07 -24.85
N GLU A 82 0.79 -16.73 -25.32
CA GLU A 82 2.06 -16.85 -24.60
C GLU A 82 2.08 -15.97 -23.35
N SER A 83 2.20 -16.59 -22.18
CA SER A 83 3.05 -16.10 -21.08
C SER A 83 3.27 -17.22 -20.04
N ASN A 84 4.51 -17.68 -19.94
CA ASN A 84 5.10 -18.47 -18.84
C ASN A 84 4.13 -19.38 -18.05
N LYS A 85 3.73 -20.50 -18.67
CA LYS A 85 2.90 -21.53 -18.03
C LYS A 85 3.69 -22.21 -16.90
N LYS A 86 3.36 -21.92 -15.65
CA LYS A 86 3.58 -22.89 -14.55
C LYS A 86 2.90 -24.18 -14.96
N VAL A 87 3.58 -25.30 -14.78
CA VAL A 87 3.05 -26.63 -15.11
C VAL A 87 1.70 -26.78 -14.41
N ASN A 88 0.63 -26.91 -15.18
CA ASN A 88 -0.71 -27.11 -14.67
C ASN A 88 -0.79 -28.52 -14.09
N THR A 89 -0.39 -28.70 -12.84
CA THR A 89 -1.04 -29.73 -12.01
C THR A 89 -2.53 -29.41 -12.08
N GLY A 90 -3.37 -30.37 -12.48
CA GLY A 90 -4.79 -30.19 -12.88
C GLY A 90 -5.74 -29.69 -11.77
N HIS A 91 -5.30 -28.79 -10.91
CA HIS A 91 -6.07 -28.12 -9.89
C HIS A 91 -6.54 -26.76 -10.43
N ILE A 92 -7.85 -26.56 -10.44
CA ILE A 92 -8.47 -25.28 -10.76
C ILE A 92 -8.23 -24.35 -9.56
N ASN A 93 -7.58 -23.21 -9.76
CA ASN A 93 -7.39 -22.21 -8.70
C ASN A 93 -8.66 -21.36 -8.54
N LEU A 94 -9.55 -21.75 -7.61
CA LEU A 94 -10.79 -21.00 -7.32
C LEU A 94 -10.54 -19.54 -6.89
N PHE A 95 -9.32 -19.20 -6.47
CA PHE A 95 -8.96 -17.88 -5.97
C PHE A 95 -8.17 -17.04 -6.97
N GLU A 96 -7.98 -17.50 -8.21
CA GLU A 96 -7.17 -16.77 -9.19
C GLU A 96 -7.68 -15.34 -9.44
N ASP A 97 -9.00 -15.19 -9.58
CA ASP A 97 -9.62 -13.88 -9.79
C ASP A 97 -9.48 -12.98 -8.55
N ALA A 98 -9.66 -13.55 -7.36
CA ALA A 98 -9.54 -12.81 -6.10
C ALA A 98 -8.09 -12.36 -5.82
N GLU A 99 -7.11 -13.22 -6.14
CA GLU A 99 -5.68 -12.87 -6.06
C GLU A 99 -5.33 -11.76 -7.06
N ARG A 100 -5.82 -11.86 -8.29
CA ARG A 100 -5.62 -10.86 -9.34
C ARG A 100 -6.21 -9.49 -8.95
N GLU A 101 -7.39 -9.47 -8.36
CA GLU A 101 -8.02 -8.24 -7.86
C GLU A 101 -7.22 -7.63 -6.69
N ALA A 102 -6.75 -8.46 -5.76
CA ALA A 102 -5.92 -8.00 -4.65
C ALA A 102 -4.58 -7.42 -5.13
N GLU A 103 -3.98 -8.01 -6.16
CA GLU A 103 -2.79 -7.47 -6.82
C GLU A 103 -3.09 -6.16 -7.56
N GLY A 104 -4.23 -6.07 -8.23
CA GLY A 104 -4.74 -4.83 -8.84
C GLY A 104 -4.82 -3.69 -7.81
N ARG A 105 -5.49 -3.91 -6.68
CA ARG A 105 -5.59 -2.91 -5.60
C ARG A 105 -4.23 -2.53 -5.02
N LYS A 106 -3.30 -3.48 -4.88
CA LYS A 106 -1.93 -3.19 -4.44
C LYS A 106 -1.20 -2.32 -5.45
N LYS A 107 -1.38 -2.57 -6.74
CA LYS A 107 -0.80 -1.78 -7.84
C LYS A 107 -1.36 -0.37 -7.86
N GLU A 108 -2.69 -0.22 -7.82
CA GLU A 108 -3.35 1.09 -7.76
C GLU A 108 -2.91 1.90 -6.56
N ARG A 109 -2.87 1.29 -5.37
CA ARG A 109 -2.38 1.95 -4.15
C ARG A 109 -0.92 2.39 -4.31
N ARG A 110 -0.07 1.56 -4.90
CA ARG A 110 1.32 1.92 -5.21
C ARG A 110 1.37 3.11 -6.18
N GLU A 111 0.62 3.07 -7.27
CA GLU A 111 0.58 4.14 -8.26
C GLU A 111 0.09 5.46 -7.65
N TYR A 112 -0.93 5.40 -6.79
CA TYR A 112 -1.42 6.55 -6.04
C TYR A 112 -0.33 7.15 -5.13
N LEU A 113 0.41 6.31 -4.42
CA LEU A 113 1.53 6.76 -3.58
C LEU A 113 2.65 7.38 -4.42
N ILE A 114 2.94 6.84 -5.60
CA ILE A 114 3.94 7.41 -6.52
C ILE A 114 3.45 8.78 -7.02
N LYS A 115 2.21 8.88 -7.49
CA LYS A 115 1.60 10.12 -7.99
C LYS A 115 1.51 11.22 -6.93
N SER A 116 1.22 10.84 -5.68
CA SER A 116 1.17 11.77 -4.54
C SER A 116 2.55 12.13 -3.99
N GLY A 117 3.64 11.52 -4.49
CA GLY A 117 5.00 11.76 -4.01
C GLY A 117 5.30 11.16 -2.63
N CYS A 118 4.47 10.22 -2.15
CA CYS A 118 4.61 9.57 -0.85
C CYS A 118 5.19 8.15 -0.95
N TYR A 119 5.66 7.72 -2.13
CA TYR A 119 6.21 6.38 -2.33
C TYR A 119 7.72 6.36 -2.15
N VAL A 120 8.18 5.67 -1.10
CA VAL A 120 9.61 5.47 -0.78
C VAL A 120 9.87 3.97 -0.74
N TYR A 121 10.90 3.50 -1.44
CA TYR A 121 11.33 2.10 -1.39
C TYR A 121 12.83 1.98 -1.07
N ASN A 122 13.18 0.91 -0.38
CA ASN A 122 14.57 0.58 -0.06
C ASN A 122 15.16 -0.25 -1.22
N THR A 123 16.21 0.27 -1.85
CA THR A 123 16.88 -0.32 -3.02
C THR A 123 17.75 -1.55 -2.67
N HIS A 124 18.14 -1.72 -1.41
CA HIS A 124 19.14 -2.72 -1.00
C HIS A 124 18.57 -3.99 -0.37
N ALA A 125 17.26 -4.09 -0.14
CA ALA A 125 16.66 -5.25 0.53
C ALA A 125 16.33 -6.40 -0.46
N GLN A 126 17.16 -7.44 -0.47
CA GLN A 126 16.85 -8.73 -1.11
C GLN A 126 16.01 -9.60 -0.15
N GLY A 127 14.67 -9.51 -0.23
CA GLY A 127 13.75 -10.33 0.58
C GLY A 127 12.29 -9.88 0.51
N PRO A 128 11.32 -10.67 1.04
CA PRO A 128 9.90 -10.30 1.02
C PRO A 128 9.68 -8.99 1.79
N LYS A 129 9.14 -8.02 1.04
CA LYS A 129 9.16 -6.58 1.29
C LYS A 129 8.31 -6.20 2.51
N SER A 130 8.93 -6.03 3.67
CA SER A 130 8.35 -5.24 4.76
C SER A 130 8.69 -3.76 4.51
N VAL A 131 7.66 -2.95 4.24
CA VAL A 131 7.81 -1.49 4.09
C VAL A 131 7.80 -0.90 5.50
N ASN A 132 8.88 -1.09 6.24
CA ASN A 132 9.08 -0.37 7.49
C ASN A 132 9.80 0.94 7.16
N ILE A 133 9.08 2.05 7.31
CA ILE A 133 9.56 3.43 7.09
C ILE A 133 10.62 3.84 8.13
N TYR A 134 10.80 3.03 9.19
CA TYR A 134 11.80 3.24 10.23
C TYR A 134 12.80 2.07 10.23
N THR A 135 13.84 2.16 9.40
CA THR A 135 15.09 1.43 9.61
C THR A 135 16.06 2.39 10.28
N ASN A 136 16.55 2.03 11.48
CA ASN A 136 17.53 2.82 12.25
C ASN A 136 18.97 2.65 11.71
N ASP A 137 19.11 2.16 10.48
CA ASP A 137 20.40 1.82 9.91
C ASP A 137 20.82 2.99 9.01
N ASP A 138 21.88 3.71 9.41
CA ASP A 138 22.49 4.83 8.66
C ASP A 138 23.01 4.42 7.26
N SER A 139 22.87 3.15 6.88
CA SER A 139 23.29 2.58 5.59
C SER A 139 22.19 2.59 4.51
N THR A 140 20.94 2.95 4.84
CA THR A 140 19.85 2.93 3.84
C THR A 140 19.81 4.22 3.02
N ILE A 141 20.21 4.12 1.74
CA ILE A 141 20.04 5.22 0.78
C ILE A 141 18.60 5.20 0.28
N LEU A 142 17.78 6.14 0.76
CA LEU A 142 16.43 6.36 0.26
C LEU A 142 16.53 7.06 -1.10
N VAL A 143 16.15 6.36 -2.18
CA VAL A 143 16.17 6.91 -3.54
C VAL A 143 14.74 7.30 -3.94
N PRO A 144 14.45 8.60 -4.15
CA PRO A 144 13.22 9.03 -4.82
C PRO A 144 13.27 8.63 -6.30
N ASP A 145 12.14 8.19 -6.86
CA ASP A 145 12.06 7.65 -8.23
C ASP A 145 12.15 8.73 -9.34
N PHE A 146 12.31 10.00 -8.99
CA PHE A 146 12.48 11.06 -9.96
C PHE A 146 13.90 11.05 -10.51
N LYS A 147 14.05 10.80 -11.81
CA LYS A 147 15.24 11.28 -12.53
C LYS A 147 15.26 12.79 -12.33
N LYS A 148 16.22 13.32 -11.55
CA LYS A 148 16.48 14.75 -11.52
C LYS A 148 16.72 15.13 -12.97
N GLU A 149 15.77 15.81 -13.60
CA GLU A 149 16.06 16.46 -14.86
C GLU A 149 17.25 17.37 -14.58
N GLN A 150 18.34 17.15 -15.29
CA GLN A 150 19.47 18.06 -15.26
C GLN A 150 18.93 19.37 -15.82
N THR A 151 18.50 20.28 -14.96
CA THR A 151 18.31 21.66 -15.36
C THR A 151 19.66 22.09 -15.95
N PRO A 152 19.73 22.50 -17.23
CA PRO A 152 21.00 22.86 -17.83
C PRO A 152 21.62 23.95 -16.96
N CYS A 153 22.84 23.70 -16.50
CA CYS A 153 23.56 24.64 -15.65
C CYS A 153 23.56 26.02 -16.34
N PRO A 154 23.18 27.11 -15.65
CA PRO A 154 23.06 28.43 -16.28
C PRO A 154 24.38 28.94 -16.88
N CYS A 155 25.52 28.35 -16.51
CA CYS A 155 26.83 28.66 -17.07
C CYS A 155 27.08 28.11 -18.50
N LEU A 156 26.26 27.18 -19.02
CA LEU A 156 26.40 26.65 -20.38
C LEU A 156 25.55 27.41 -21.41
N ILE A 157 24.46 28.06 -20.96
CA ILE A 157 23.59 28.90 -21.81
C ILE A 157 24.36 30.15 -22.28
N SER A 158 25.20 30.73 -21.41
CA SER A 158 26.00 31.91 -21.74
C SER A 158 27.06 31.65 -22.81
N ARG A 159 27.65 30.44 -22.86
CA ARG A 159 28.64 30.06 -23.89
C ARG A 159 28.01 29.90 -25.27
N ALA A 160 26.81 29.34 -25.36
CA ALA A 160 26.08 29.18 -26.62
C ALA A 160 25.65 30.54 -27.20
N LEU A 161 25.17 31.45 -26.36
CA LEU A 161 24.77 32.80 -26.77
C LEU A 161 25.98 33.65 -27.20
N TYR A 162 27.14 33.52 -26.53
CA TYR A 162 28.37 34.21 -26.95
C TYR A 162 28.89 33.74 -28.31
N LYS A 163 28.76 32.45 -28.63
CA LYS A 163 29.20 31.91 -29.92
C LYS A 163 28.33 32.41 -31.07
N ILE A 164 27.01 32.43 -30.88
CA ILE A 164 26.05 33.00 -31.86
C ILE A 164 26.29 34.49 -32.06
N ALA A 165 26.56 35.25 -30.99
CA ALA A 165 26.86 36.68 -31.08
C ALA A 165 28.18 36.97 -31.81
N LEU A 166 29.24 36.17 -31.58
CA LEU A 166 30.52 36.32 -32.28
C LEU A 166 30.41 35.98 -33.77
N ASP A 167 29.62 34.95 -34.12
CA ASP A 167 29.40 34.56 -35.51
C ASP A 167 28.58 35.63 -36.26
N LEU A 168 27.62 36.29 -35.60
CA LEU A 168 26.86 37.43 -36.15
C LEU A 168 27.72 38.69 -36.35
N ILE A 169 28.74 38.92 -35.51
CA ILE A 169 29.66 40.06 -35.66
C ILE A 169 30.65 39.83 -36.82
N LYS A 170 31.14 38.60 -37.03
CA LYS A 170 32.03 38.26 -38.15
C LYS A 170 31.36 38.34 -39.53
N CYS A 171 30.04 38.20 -39.59
CA CYS A 171 29.29 38.26 -40.86
C CYS A 171 28.85 39.69 -41.26
N ARG A 172 29.18 40.75 -40.48
CA ARG A 172 28.68 42.11 -40.72
C ARG A 172 29.76 43.16 -41.03
N THR A 173 30.90 42.74 -41.57
CA THR A 173 31.88 43.67 -42.18
C THR A 173 32.16 43.30 -43.63
N PRO A 174 31.41 43.85 -44.59
CA PRO A 174 31.91 44.03 -45.95
C PRO A 174 32.74 45.32 -46.03
N MET A 175 33.97 45.18 -46.54
CA MET A 175 34.88 46.18 -47.13
C MET A 175 34.90 47.60 -46.55
#